data_AF-A0A8S7RAT8-F1
#
_entry.id   AF-A0A8S7RAT8-F1
#
_cell.length_a   1.000
_cell.length_b   1.000
_cell.length_c   1.000
_cell.angle_alpha   90.00
_cell.angle_beta   90.00
_cell.angle_gamma   90.00
#
_symmetry.space_group_name_H-M   'P 1'
#
loop_
_entity.id
_entity.type
_entity.pdbx_description
1 polymer ?
#
loop_
_entity_poly.entity_id
_entity_poly.type
_entity_poly.pdbx_seq_one_letter_code
_entity_poly.pdbx_strand_id
1 'polypeptide(L)'
;MSLPAGYYRIDPDIRALVAAMNVHGFRTYASCQGHGFPVTKLPPYIAFSCPVKMAALLEQRLRQDAESAIPRLTWGWSVKGTFNSDFQLCFRLQPEGPHHWYHRYCRRSLRADFRTLVRLVNP
;
A
#
# COMPACT_ATOMS: atom_id res chain seq x y z
N MET A 1 3.91 -12.26 -24.44
CA MET A 1 3.43 -10.88 -24.66
C MET A 1 4.35 -9.93 -23.90
N SER A 2 5.07 -9.04 -24.60
CA SER A 2 5.89 -8.01 -23.94
C SER A 2 5.01 -6.83 -23.56
N LEU A 3 5.03 -6.44 -22.28
CA LEU A 3 4.32 -5.25 -21.80
C LEU A 3 4.92 -3.98 -22.43
N PRO A 4 4.09 -2.97 -22.78
CA PRO A 4 4.55 -1.77 -23.47
C PRO A 4 5.50 -0.94 -22.61
N ALA A 5 6.41 -0.23 -23.28
CA ALA A 5 7.43 0.59 -22.65
C ALA A 5 6.80 1.73 -21.83
N GLY A 6 6.81 1.59 -20.50
CA GLY A 6 6.14 2.47 -19.55
C GLY A 6 5.58 1.71 -18.33
N TYR A 7 5.27 0.42 -18.49
CA TYR A 7 4.78 -0.46 -17.41
C TYR A 7 5.82 -0.73 -16.29
N TYR A 8 7.09 -0.42 -16.54
CA TYR A 8 8.20 -0.66 -15.60
C TYR A 8 8.48 0.52 -14.67
N ARG A 9 7.88 1.70 -14.89
CA ARG A 9 8.26 2.89 -14.12
C ARG A 9 7.36 3.03 -12.90
N ILE A 10 7.88 2.59 -11.75
CA ILE A 10 7.21 2.81 -10.47
C ILE A 10 7.09 4.32 -10.22
N ASP A 11 5.86 4.73 -9.93
CA ASP A 11 5.49 6.09 -9.52
C ASP A 11 6.44 6.63 -8.42
N PRO A 12 6.94 7.87 -8.54
CA PRO A 12 8.05 8.36 -7.72
C PRO A 12 7.74 8.39 -6.22
N ASP A 13 6.52 8.77 -5.82
CA ASP A 13 6.18 8.96 -4.40
C ASP A 13 6.07 7.61 -3.66
N ILE A 14 5.63 6.55 -4.35
CA ILE A 14 5.43 5.22 -3.75
C ILE A 14 6.63 4.29 -3.94
N ARG A 15 7.62 4.69 -4.75
CA ARG A 15 8.77 3.86 -5.11
C ARG A 15 9.54 3.29 -3.94
N ALA A 16 9.80 4.12 -2.92
CA ALA A 16 10.55 3.69 -1.73
C ALA A 16 9.80 2.58 -0.97
N LEU A 17 8.47 2.69 -0.89
CA LEU A 17 7.63 1.67 -0.25
C LEU A 17 7.64 0.37 -1.06
N VAL A 18 7.49 0.45 -2.39
CA VAL A 18 7.58 -0.73 -3.26
C VAL A 18 8.94 -1.41 -3.12
N ALA A 19 10.04 -0.66 -3.08
CA ALA A 19 11.38 -1.21 -2.88
C ALA A 19 11.51 -1.90 -1.52
N ALA A 20 11.07 -1.26 -0.44
CA ALA A 20 11.09 -1.84 0.90
C ALA A 20 10.28 -3.15 0.96
N MET A 21 9.08 -3.17 0.38
CA MET A 21 8.26 -4.38 0.30
C MET A 21 8.99 -5.54 -0.42
N ASN A 22 9.62 -5.29 -1.57
CA ASN A 22 10.36 -6.34 -2.27
C ASN A 22 11.57 -6.85 -1.46
N VAL A 23 12.32 -5.96 -0.82
CA VAL A 23 13.46 -6.34 0.05
C VAL A 23 13.01 -7.25 1.19
N HIS A 24 11.81 -7.03 1.74
CA HIS A 24 11.24 -7.84 2.83
C HIS A 24 10.38 -9.03 2.35
N GLY A 25 10.50 -9.43 1.08
CA GLY A 25 9.90 -10.68 0.57
C GLY A 25 8.46 -10.57 0.08
N PHE A 26 7.90 -9.36 0.00
CA PHE A 26 6.62 -9.12 -0.67
C PHE A 26 6.89 -8.91 -2.17
N ARG A 27 6.60 -9.91 -3.00
CA ARG A 27 6.87 -9.86 -4.45
C ARG A 27 5.85 -8.96 -5.14
N THR A 28 6.19 -7.69 -5.35
CA THR A 28 5.27 -6.73 -5.96
C THR A 28 5.22 -6.90 -7.47
N TYR A 29 4.04 -6.83 -8.06
CA TYR A 29 3.86 -6.91 -9.52
C TYR A 29 3.07 -5.74 -10.12
N ALA A 30 2.40 -4.94 -9.29
CA ALA A 30 1.77 -3.68 -9.72
C ALA A 30 1.70 -2.69 -8.57
N SER A 31 1.76 -1.39 -8.88
CA SER A 31 1.58 -0.32 -7.89
C SER A 31 1.06 0.95 -8.54
N CYS A 32 0.44 1.81 -7.74
CA CYS A 32 0.01 3.15 -8.12
C CYS A 32 0.15 4.06 -6.89
N GLN A 33 0.69 5.27 -7.04
CA GLN A 33 0.74 6.24 -5.94
C GLN A 33 -0.60 6.97 -5.70
N GLY A 34 -1.63 6.61 -6.46
CA GLY A 34 -2.92 7.28 -6.50
C GLY A 34 -2.85 8.59 -7.27
N HIS A 35 -3.95 8.99 -7.93
CA HIS A 35 -4.02 10.18 -8.80
C HIS A 35 -5.38 10.88 -8.70
N GLY A 36 -5.45 12.13 -9.16
CA GLY A 36 -6.68 12.93 -9.14
C GLY A 36 -6.98 13.65 -7.82
N PHE A 37 -8.09 14.41 -7.85
CA PHE A 37 -8.61 15.20 -6.75
C PHE A 37 -10.13 14.97 -6.63
N PRO A 38 -10.68 14.71 -5.44
CA PRO A 38 -10.00 14.41 -4.17
C PRO A 38 -9.05 13.21 -4.29
N VAL A 39 -8.12 13.04 -3.34
CA VAL A 39 -7.09 11.98 -3.42
C VAL A 39 -7.67 10.57 -3.33
N THR A 40 -8.96 10.46 -2.97
CA THR A 40 -9.74 9.21 -2.97
C THR A 40 -10.27 8.83 -4.35
N LYS A 41 -10.22 9.72 -5.36
CA LYS A 41 -10.74 9.45 -6.72
C LYS A 41 -10.04 8.26 -7.37
N LEU A 42 -8.71 8.20 -7.25
CA LEU A 42 -7.91 7.03 -7.59
C LEU A 42 -6.91 6.81 -6.44
N PRO A 43 -7.23 5.94 -5.46
CA PRO A 43 -6.39 5.73 -4.30
C PRO A 43 -5.11 4.97 -4.66
N PRO A 44 -4.02 5.13 -3.89
CA PRO A 44 -2.82 4.33 -4.05
C PRO A 44 -3.08 2.86 -3.75
N TYR A 45 -2.26 2.00 -4.36
CA TYR A 45 -2.21 0.58 -4.00
C TYR A 45 -0.85 -0.03 -4.34
N ILE A 46 -0.53 -1.15 -3.69
CA ILE A 46 0.55 -2.06 -4.09
C ILE A 46 -0.02 -3.46 -4.12
N ALA A 47 0.07 -4.12 -5.27
CA ALA A 47 -0.34 -5.51 -5.47
C ALA A 47 0.91 -6.42 -5.43
N PHE A 48 0.83 -7.48 -4.65
CA PHE A 48 1.95 -8.35 -4.36
C PHE A 48 1.52 -9.80 -4.07
N SER A 49 2.48 -10.72 -4.13
CA SER A 49 2.33 -12.08 -3.63
C SER A 49 3.33 -12.35 -2.50
N CYS A 50 2.89 -13.11 -1.51
CA CYS A 50 3.70 -13.59 -0.38
C CYS A 50 2.97 -14.75 0.32
N PRO A 51 3.63 -15.48 1.24
CA PRO A 51 2.93 -16.39 2.14
C PRO A 51 1.84 -15.70 2.94
N VAL A 52 0.72 -16.38 3.18
CA VAL A 52 -0.43 -15.85 3.96
C VAL A 52 -0.01 -15.34 5.34
N LYS A 53 0.92 -16.05 6.01
CA LYS A 53 1.44 -15.65 7.31
C LYS A 53 2.09 -14.26 7.28
N MET A 54 2.82 -13.91 6.22
CA MET A 54 3.43 -12.58 6.08
C MET A 54 2.38 -11.49 5.85
N ALA A 55 1.39 -11.76 4.99
CA ALA A 55 0.27 -10.84 4.78
C ALA A 55 -0.51 -10.59 6.08
N ALA A 56 -0.77 -11.64 6.86
CA ALA A 56 -1.46 -11.54 8.15
C ALA A 56 -0.66 -10.72 9.18
N LEU A 57 0.67 -10.89 9.24
CA LEU A 57 1.53 -10.10 10.13
C LEU A 57 1.54 -8.61 9.73
N LEU A 58 1.57 -8.31 8.43
CA LEU A 58 1.47 -6.94 7.96
C LEU A 58 0.11 -6.33 8.33
N GLU A 59 -0.99 -7.03 8.05
CA GLU A 59 -2.34 -6.58 8.42
C GLU A 59 -2.49 -6.36 9.93
N GLN A 60 -1.95 -7.27 10.75
CA GLN A 60 -1.95 -7.12 12.20
C GLN A 60 -1.27 -5.82 12.63
N ARG A 61 -0.11 -5.48 12.07
CA ARG A 61 0.61 -4.23 12.39
C ARG A 61 -0.16 -2.99 11.97
N LEU A 62 -0.78 -3.03 10.79
CA LEU A 62 -1.61 -1.91 10.30
C LEU A 62 -2.81 -1.68 11.23
N ARG A 63 -3.47 -2.75 11.66
CA ARG A 63 -4.59 -2.69 12.59
C ARG A 63 -4.18 -2.18 13.96
N GLN A 64 -3.07 -2.68 14.50
CA GLN A 64 -2.52 -2.20 15.77
C GLN A 64 -2.17 -0.70 15.73
N ASP A 65 -1.65 -0.19 14.61
CA ASP A 65 -1.40 1.25 14.44
C ASP A 65 -2.72 2.04 14.43
N ALA A 66 -3.70 1.58 13.64
CA ALA A 66 -5.00 2.23 13.49
C ALA A 66 -5.84 2.25 14.78
N GLU A 67 -5.72 1.21 15.62
CA GLU A 67 -6.42 1.08 16.90
C GLU A 67 -5.65 1.71 18.08
N SER A 68 -4.43 2.19 17.85
CA SER A 68 -3.64 2.84 18.90
C SER A 68 -4.22 4.20 19.30
N ALA A 69 -3.89 4.65 20.52
CA ALA A 69 -4.30 5.97 20.99
C ALA A 69 -3.73 7.12 20.13
N ILE A 70 -2.57 6.89 19.48
CA ILE A 70 -1.89 7.86 18.63
C ILE A 70 -1.38 7.15 17.37
N PRO A 71 -2.23 6.94 16.35
CA PRO A 71 -1.84 6.29 15.10
C PRO A 71 -0.71 7.05 14.39
N ARG A 72 0.26 6.32 13.85
CA ARG A 72 1.36 6.94 13.07
C ARG A 72 0.96 7.17 11.62
N LEU A 73 0.05 6.35 11.11
CA LEU A 73 -0.56 6.54 9.80
C LEU A 73 -1.70 7.55 9.91
N THR A 74 -1.82 8.40 8.89
CA THR A 74 -2.90 9.39 8.78
C THR A 74 -4.15 8.83 8.11
N TRP A 75 -4.02 7.66 7.47
CA TRP A 75 -5.07 6.85 6.90
C TRP A 75 -5.09 5.45 7.51
N GLY A 76 -6.26 4.85 7.59
CA GLY A 76 -6.37 3.41 7.75
C GLY A 76 -5.88 2.72 6.48
N TRP A 77 -4.98 1.76 6.64
CA TRP A 77 -4.45 0.91 5.58
C TRP A 77 -4.81 -0.54 5.84
N SER A 78 -5.06 -1.32 4.79
CA SER A 78 -5.36 -2.74 4.91
C SER A 78 -4.70 -3.59 3.82
N VAL A 79 -4.54 -4.87 4.12
CA VAL A 79 -4.14 -5.93 3.17
C VAL A 79 -5.37 -6.75 2.78
N LYS A 80 -5.77 -6.68 1.52
CA LYS A 80 -6.89 -7.47 0.96
C LYS A 80 -6.38 -8.62 0.11
N GLY A 81 -6.90 -9.83 0.35
CA GLY A 81 -6.61 -11.03 -0.43
C GLY A 81 -7.59 -11.21 -1.59
N THR A 82 -7.08 -11.55 -2.77
CA THR A 82 -7.87 -11.82 -3.98
C THR A 82 -7.19 -12.89 -4.82
N PHE A 83 -7.94 -13.72 -5.54
CA PHE A 83 -7.37 -14.63 -6.54
C PHE A 83 -7.15 -13.91 -7.87
N ASN A 84 -6.00 -14.12 -8.50
CA ASN A 84 -5.73 -13.64 -9.86
C ASN A 84 -6.35 -14.57 -10.93
N SER A 85 -6.12 -14.29 -12.21
CA SER A 85 -6.60 -15.10 -13.34
C SER A 85 -6.06 -16.53 -13.35
N ASP A 86 -4.93 -16.77 -12.68
CA ASP A 86 -4.27 -18.08 -12.58
C ASP A 86 -4.69 -18.83 -11.30
N PHE A 87 -5.75 -18.37 -10.62
CA PHE A 87 -6.26 -18.89 -9.35
C PHE A 87 -5.22 -18.89 -8.22
N GLN A 88 -4.24 -17.99 -8.28
CA GLN A 88 -3.25 -17.81 -7.22
C GLN A 88 -3.69 -16.70 -6.26
N LEU A 89 -3.61 -16.97 -4.96
CA LEU A 89 -3.90 -15.98 -3.93
C LEU A 89 -2.85 -14.86 -3.97
N CYS A 90 -3.32 -13.65 -4.25
CA CYS A 90 -2.53 -12.42 -4.24
C CYS A 90 -3.09 -11.45 -3.20
N PHE A 91 -2.30 -10.44 -2.87
CA PHE A 91 -2.64 -9.43 -1.87
C PHE A 91 -2.53 -8.02 -2.44
N ARG A 92 -3.30 -7.10 -1.86
CA ARG A 92 -3.24 -5.67 -2.16
C ARG A 92 -3.18 -4.87 -0.87
N LEU A 93 -2.16 -4.03 -0.74
CA LEU A 93 -2.05 -2.99 0.28
C LEU A 93 -2.69 -1.72 -0.26
N GLN A 94 -3.67 -1.17 0.43
CA GLN A 94 -4.39 0.04 0.02
C GLN A 94 -4.96 0.80 1.22
N PRO A 95 -5.22 2.12 1.10
CA PRO A 95 -5.92 2.85 2.14
C PRO A 95 -7.42 2.53 2.10
N GLU A 96 -8.05 2.42 3.27
CA GLU A 96 -9.50 2.27 3.42
C GLU A 96 -10.19 3.62 3.62
N GLY A 97 -9.55 4.54 4.34
CA GLY A 97 -10.09 5.88 4.57
C GLY A 97 -9.20 6.71 5.51
N PRO A 98 -9.34 8.04 5.51
CA PRO A 98 -8.53 8.87 6.37
C PRO A 98 -9.08 8.90 7.79
N HIS A 99 -8.20 8.98 8.80
CA HIS A 99 -8.64 9.18 10.20
C HIS A 99 -9.33 10.54 10.40
N HIS A 100 -8.90 11.57 9.65
CA HIS A 100 -9.56 12.86 9.60
C HIS A 100 -10.13 13.14 8.21
N TRP A 101 -11.41 13.50 8.15
CA TRP A 101 -12.14 13.61 6.88
C TRP A 101 -11.46 14.53 5.85
N TYR A 102 -10.80 15.61 6.28
CA TYR A 102 -10.17 16.60 5.40
C TYR A 102 -8.91 16.07 4.70
N HIS A 103 -8.29 14.99 5.19
CA HIS A 103 -7.14 14.38 4.51
C HIS A 103 -7.49 13.86 3.10
N ARG A 104 -8.78 13.61 2.80
CA ARG A 104 -9.24 13.25 1.43
C ARG A 104 -8.89 14.31 0.37
N TYR A 105 -8.53 15.52 0.77
CA TYR A 105 -8.09 16.59 -0.14
C TYR A 105 -6.58 16.87 -0.04
N CYS A 106 -5.84 16.15 0.81
CA CYS A 106 -4.44 16.40 1.11
C CYS A 106 -3.53 15.27 0.63
N ARG A 107 -2.92 15.41 -0.55
CA ARG A 107 -1.95 14.43 -1.08
C ARG A 107 -0.72 14.25 -0.19
N ARG A 108 -0.34 15.27 0.58
CA ARG A 108 0.78 15.20 1.52
C ARG A 108 0.56 14.17 2.63
N SER A 109 -0.70 13.90 3.02
CA SER A 109 -1.03 12.88 4.02
C SER A 109 -0.65 11.48 3.52
N LEU A 110 -1.06 11.09 2.31
CA LEU A 110 -0.66 9.80 1.71
C LEU A 110 0.86 9.67 1.53
N ARG A 111 1.55 10.75 1.13
CA ARG A 111 3.03 10.75 1.03
C ARG A 111 3.70 10.58 2.40
N ALA A 112 3.12 11.09 3.47
CA ALA A 112 3.60 10.84 4.83
C ALA A 112 3.42 9.36 5.18
N ASP A 113 2.25 8.80 4.90
CA ASP A 113 1.96 7.38 5.14
C ASP A 113 2.90 6.47 4.37
N PHE A 114 3.23 6.74 3.11
CA PHE A 114 4.20 5.93 2.35
C PHE A 114 5.56 5.82 3.09
N ARG A 115 6.02 6.92 3.68
CA ARG A 115 7.27 6.94 4.46
C ARG A 115 7.14 6.19 5.78
N THR A 116 6.00 6.28 6.45
CA THR A 116 5.71 5.52 7.67
C THR A 116 5.60 4.03 7.38
N LEU A 117 4.93 3.65 6.29
CA LEU A 117 4.78 2.26 5.84
C LEU A 117 6.13 1.60 5.55
N VAL A 118 7.10 2.32 4.98
CA VAL A 118 8.48 1.82 4.80
C VAL A 118 9.07 1.32 6.13
N ARG A 119 8.80 2.01 7.23
CA ARG A 119 9.27 1.63 8.58
C ARG A 119 8.45 0.49 9.17
N LEU A 120 7.17 0.36 8.80
CA LEU A 120 6.29 -0.72 9.28
C LEU A 120 6.59 -2.07 8.62
N VAL A 121 7.03 -2.06 7.36
CA VAL A 121 7.44 -3.27 6.64
C VAL A 121 8.85 -3.75 7.03
N ASN A 122 9.68 -2.86 7.59
CA ASN A 122 11.03 -3.13 8.10
C ASN A 122 11.08 -3.05 9.63
N PRO A 123 10.66 -4.10 10.37
CA PRO A 123 10.64 -4.08 11.83
C PRO A 123 12.03 -4.01 12.44
#